data_AF-A0A956GNZ3-F1
#
_entry.id   AF-A0A956GNZ3-F1
#
_cell.length_a   1.000
_cell.length_b   1.000
_cell.length_c   1.000
_cell.angle_alpha   90.00
_cell.angle_beta   90.00
_cell.angle_gamma   90.00
#
_symmetry.space_group_name_H-M   'P 1'
#
loop_
_entity.id
_entity.type
_entity.pdbx_description
1 polymer ?
#
loop_
_entity_poly.entity_id
_entity_poly.type
_entity_poly.pdbx_seq_one_letter_code
_entity_poly.pdbx_strand_id
1 'polypeptide(L)'
;MLAFSPLSLPYFAAAACLATLGVITIVVRGDVLARLAILMMVAALLPWSLAFGLVGCTQDPVLAEQLLRLGLAPCSLIGPCLMVLVLSISGRFDDHRLLTAVAFAAGLTAAILCWATDWVVAGVRPTPSGFLFIRSGWMQSLHIGQIPAWGILGVLVSRRGMRVDRNQNWRLHRQRMIIIVALSLISLLDLALSEGWFGWYPAAWIAAVGASLVGIHSIFRADLLRARGIDRAAAVELALLIGVTLVLYAVVWRDNRTWTTRPVAAAVFSAPLPMLGLVASWTLRIRRRRAERTSDAATLALDAFSDELEDLTEERPVAVRLRELLEGHTQVSAVRVWLAGDDGGLVPVVPEDLAPLRIDARIRTWMVANPEPLVVAELAAIRLGGLRGLAEDLIGGLVADVVVPLCDRETLVGLAVGNLPAFRVLNDAERDFVRAAATTAARGMTFVALTREAGHLAETQREVEVAEAVQQARAVGDTVVDAEPWQILVHYRPAARVAGDVWLALPLGDGKVLVFVGDVVGRGVPAALVSAAVGGVCEAAAAMTGPALE
;
A
#
# COMPACT_ATOMS: atom_id res chain seq x y z
N MET A 1 -31.61 38.93 -28.01
CA MET A 1 -31.19 39.63 -26.77
C MET A 1 -31.73 38.85 -25.59
N LEU A 2 -30.93 38.64 -24.54
CA LEU A 2 -31.42 38.00 -23.31
C LEU A 2 -32.13 39.06 -22.44
N ALA A 3 -33.40 38.81 -22.10
CA ALA A 3 -34.18 39.61 -21.19
C ALA A 3 -34.67 38.72 -20.05
N PHE A 4 -34.56 39.18 -18.81
CA PHE A 4 -34.99 38.41 -17.66
C PHE A 4 -36.49 38.06 -17.76
N SER A 5 -36.82 36.80 -17.48
CA SER A 5 -38.19 36.31 -17.43
C SER A 5 -38.42 35.54 -16.13
N PRO A 6 -39.59 35.68 -15.47
CA PRO A 6 -39.95 34.86 -14.32
C PRO A 6 -39.89 33.35 -14.59
N LEU A 7 -40.06 32.95 -15.85
CA LEU A 7 -39.95 31.55 -16.29
C LEU A 7 -38.53 30.99 -16.10
N SER A 8 -37.49 31.83 -16.01
CA SER A 8 -36.11 31.36 -15.80
C SER A 8 -35.78 30.99 -14.35
N LEU A 9 -36.55 31.51 -13.37
CA LEU A 9 -36.27 31.39 -11.94
C LEU A 9 -36.15 29.95 -11.42
N PRO A 10 -37.02 28.99 -11.80
CA PRO A 10 -36.94 27.62 -11.28
C PRO A 10 -35.63 26.93 -11.64
N TYR A 11 -35.10 27.22 -12.83
CA TYR A 11 -33.86 26.64 -13.34
C TYR A 11 -32.61 27.27 -12.70
N PHE A 12 -32.64 28.57 -12.39
CA PHE A 12 -31.55 29.18 -11.61
C PHE A 12 -31.56 28.70 -10.15
N ALA A 13 -32.73 28.49 -9.56
CA ALA A 13 -32.83 27.88 -8.23
C ALA A 13 -32.29 26.44 -8.22
N ALA A 14 -32.63 25.63 -9.22
CA ALA A 14 -32.07 24.28 -9.39
C ALA A 14 -30.53 24.30 -9.54
N ALA A 15 -29.99 25.24 -10.31
CA ALA A 15 -28.54 25.42 -10.46
C ALA A 15 -27.87 25.76 -9.11
N ALA A 16 -28.48 26.63 -8.30
CA ALA A 16 -27.96 26.97 -6.97
C ALA A 16 -27.97 25.76 -6.02
N CYS A 17 -29.02 24.92 -6.05
CA CYS A 17 -29.07 23.69 -5.26
C CYS A 17 -27.99 22.68 -5.70
N LEU A 18 -27.80 22.50 -7.02
CA LEU A 18 -26.79 21.60 -7.58
C LEU A 18 -25.37 22.06 -7.24
N ALA A 19 -25.09 23.36 -7.39
CA ALA A 19 -23.82 23.96 -7.00
C ALA A 19 -23.55 23.73 -5.50
N THR A 20 -24.55 23.94 -4.66
CA THR A 20 -24.47 23.70 -3.21
C THR A 20 -24.14 22.24 -2.90
N LEU A 21 -24.84 21.29 -3.52
CA LEU A 21 -24.54 19.85 -3.39
C LEU A 21 -23.12 19.52 -3.84
N GLY A 22 -22.68 20.10 -4.96
CA GLY A 22 -21.31 19.94 -5.49
C GLY A 22 -20.25 20.41 -4.50
N VAL A 23 -20.38 21.63 -3.98
CA VAL A 23 -19.47 22.21 -2.98
C VAL A 23 -19.40 21.33 -1.72
N ILE A 24 -20.55 20.94 -1.17
CA ILE A 24 -20.61 20.06 0.01
C ILE A 24 -19.90 18.73 -0.28
N THR A 25 -20.15 18.13 -1.44
CA THR A 25 -19.56 16.85 -1.83
C THR A 25 -18.04 16.95 -2.01
N ILE A 26 -17.51 18.08 -2.50
CA ILE A 26 -16.07 18.32 -2.64
C ILE A 26 -15.42 18.45 -1.25
N VAL A 27 -16.07 19.16 -0.34
CA VAL A 27 -15.51 19.50 0.98
C VAL A 27 -15.60 18.35 1.98
N VAL A 28 -16.65 17.53 1.92
CA VAL A 28 -16.85 16.41 2.85
C VAL A 28 -15.95 15.22 2.48
N ARG A 29 -15.16 14.72 3.44
CA ARG A 29 -14.39 13.48 3.31
C ARG A 29 -15.31 12.28 3.44
N GLY A 30 -15.17 11.30 2.55
CA GLY A 30 -16.02 10.12 2.57
C GLY A 30 -15.67 9.11 1.48
N ASP A 31 -16.59 8.17 1.24
CA ASP A 31 -16.53 7.17 0.18
C ASP A 31 -16.24 7.83 -1.17
N VAL A 32 -15.13 7.41 -1.76
CA VAL A 32 -14.57 7.94 -3.00
C VAL A 32 -15.54 7.77 -4.16
N LEU A 33 -16.14 6.59 -4.30
CA LEU A 33 -16.97 6.25 -5.45
C LEU A 33 -18.31 6.98 -5.41
N ALA A 34 -18.95 7.05 -4.24
CA ALA A 34 -20.20 7.78 -4.05
C ALA A 34 -20.02 9.27 -4.31
N ARG A 35 -18.92 9.86 -3.81
CA ARG A 35 -18.59 11.26 -4.08
C ARG A 35 -18.36 11.51 -5.56
N LEU A 36 -17.55 10.68 -6.21
CA LEU A 36 -17.29 10.80 -7.64
C LEU A 36 -18.59 10.77 -8.46
N ALA A 37 -19.49 9.83 -8.14
CA ALA A 37 -20.78 9.72 -8.81
C ALA A 37 -21.64 10.98 -8.65
N ILE A 38 -21.73 11.53 -7.43
CA ILE A 38 -22.47 12.78 -7.17
C ILE A 38 -21.83 13.95 -7.90
N LEU A 39 -20.50 14.06 -7.89
CA LEU A 39 -19.80 15.16 -8.55
C LEU A 39 -19.98 15.13 -10.06
N MET A 40 -19.88 13.96 -10.67
CA MET A 40 -20.13 13.77 -12.11
C MET A 40 -21.60 14.06 -12.46
N MET A 41 -22.53 13.69 -11.58
CA MET A 41 -23.95 14.05 -11.74
C MET A 41 -24.17 15.56 -11.77
N VAL A 42 -23.56 16.27 -10.81
CA VAL A 42 -23.68 17.73 -10.72
C VAL A 42 -23.00 18.38 -11.93
N ALA A 43 -21.85 17.88 -12.37
CA ALA A 43 -21.17 18.35 -13.58
C ALA A 43 -22.03 18.15 -14.85
N ALA A 44 -22.91 17.15 -14.86
CA ALA A 44 -23.86 16.92 -15.96
C ALA A 44 -25.13 17.79 -15.85
N LEU A 45 -25.69 17.96 -14.65
CA LEU A 45 -26.95 18.67 -14.41
C LEU A 45 -26.80 20.19 -14.32
N LEU A 46 -25.64 20.70 -13.90
CA LEU A 46 -25.43 22.14 -13.72
C LEU A 46 -25.47 22.89 -15.07
N PRO A 47 -24.79 22.44 -16.16
CA PRO A 47 -24.90 23.07 -17.47
C PRO A 47 -26.32 23.03 -18.03
N TRP A 48 -27.02 21.91 -17.83
CA TRP A 48 -28.44 21.76 -18.18
C TRP A 48 -29.30 22.82 -17.51
N SER A 49 -29.20 22.94 -16.19
CA SER A 49 -30.00 23.87 -15.41
C SER A 49 -29.74 25.33 -15.81
N LEU A 50 -28.47 25.69 -16.02
CA LEU A 50 -28.10 27.04 -16.46
C LEU A 50 -28.60 27.33 -17.88
N ALA A 51 -28.44 26.39 -18.80
CA ALA A 51 -28.89 26.55 -20.18
C ALA A 51 -30.41 26.73 -20.27
N PHE A 52 -31.19 25.94 -19.52
CA PHE A 52 -32.65 26.08 -19.49
C PHE A 52 -33.10 27.38 -18.82
N GLY A 53 -32.40 27.86 -17.80
CA GLY A 53 -32.62 29.20 -17.24
C GLY A 53 -32.41 30.30 -18.28
N LEU A 54 -31.34 30.20 -19.07
CA LEU A 54 -31.03 31.13 -20.15
C LEU A 54 -32.03 31.06 -21.31
N VAL A 55 -32.56 29.87 -21.62
CA VAL A 55 -33.64 29.70 -22.60
C VAL A 55 -34.88 30.49 -22.17
N GLY A 56 -35.22 30.47 -20.88
CA GLY A 56 -36.31 31.28 -20.33
C GLY A 56 -36.10 32.79 -20.53
N CYS A 57 -34.86 33.23 -20.72
CA CYS A 57 -34.50 34.63 -20.95
C CYS A 57 -34.41 35.03 -22.43
N THR A 58 -34.66 34.13 -23.39
CA THR A 58 -34.60 34.46 -24.82
C THR A 58 -35.92 34.16 -25.52
N GLN A 59 -36.25 34.97 -26.51
CA GLN A 59 -37.34 34.73 -27.46
C GLN A 59 -36.81 34.36 -28.86
N ASP A 60 -35.49 34.35 -29.03
CA ASP A 60 -34.83 33.92 -30.26
C ASP A 60 -34.81 32.38 -30.32
N PRO A 61 -35.52 31.75 -31.28
CA PRO A 61 -35.61 30.30 -31.39
C PRO A 61 -34.27 29.65 -31.74
N VAL A 62 -33.39 30.33 -32.49
CA VAL A 62 -32.07 29.79 -32.88
C VAL A 62 -31.16 29.72 -31.65
N LEU A 63 -31.14 30.79 -30.85
CA LEU A 63 -30.38 30.81 -29.61
C LEU A 63 -30.94 29.81 -28.60
N ALA A 64 -32.27 29.68 -28.48
CA ALA A 64 -32.91 28.70 -27.61
C ALA A 64 -32.53 27.27 -28.00
N GLU A 65 -32.52 26.94 -29.30
CA GLU A 65 -32.15 25.61 -29.79
C GLU A 65 -30.71 25.24 -29.40
N GLN A 66 -29.78 26.17 -29.60
CA GLN A 66 -28.38 25.98 -29.27
C GLN A 66 -28.18 25.76 -27.75
N LEU A 67 -28.85 26.56 -26.92
CA LEU A 67 -28.81 26.41 -25.46
C LEU A 67 -29.42 25.07 -25.02
N LEU A 68 -30.54 24.65 -25.61
CA LEU A 68 -31.19 23.39 -25.30
C LEU A 68 -30.31 22.19 -25.68
N ARG A 69 -29.76 22.14 -26.91
CA ARG A 69 -28.82 21.08 -27.33
C ARG A 69 -27.60 21.00 -26.41
N LEU A 70 -27.06 22.16 -26.07
CA LEU A 70 -25.91 22.27 -25.19
C LEU A 70 -26.19 21.69 -23.80
N GLY A 71 -27.28 22.15 -23.17
CA GLY A 71 -27.63 21.73 -21.83
C GLY A 71 -28.08 20.28 -21.74
N LEU A 72 -28.77 19.77 -22.77
CA LEU A 72 -29.36 18.43 -22.73
C LEU A 72 -28.37 17.30 -22.99
N ALA A 73 -27.31 17.54 -23.77
CA ALA A 73 -26.33 16.52 -24.10
C ALA A 73 -25.69 15.83 -22.87
N PRO A 74 -25.14 16.55 -21.88
CA PRO A 74 -24.53 15.91 -20.71
C PRO A 74 -25.52 15.16 -19.83
N CYS A 75 -26.84 15.42 -19.94
CA CYS A 75 -27.86 14.72 -19.15
C CYS A 75 -27.86 13.20 -19.38
N SER A 76 -27.39 12.73 -20.53
CA SER A 76 -27.21 11.29 -20.81
C SER A 76 -26.25 10.58 -19.82
N LEU A 77 -25.34 11.32 -19.20
CA LEU A 77 -24.39 10.80 -18.20
C LEU A 77 -25.00 10.65 -16.80
N ILE A 78 -26.19 11.19 -16.57
CA ILE A 78 -26.90 11.11 -15.27
C ILE A 78 -27.21 9.66 -14.92
N GLY A 79 -27.74 8.88 -15.86
CA GLY A 79 -28.06 7.46 -15.66
C GLY A 79 -26.85 6.61 -15.21
N PRO A 80 -25.72 6.66 -15.93
CA PRO A 80 -24.48 6.01 -15.51
C PRO A 80 -24.01 6.46 -14.11
N CYS A 81 -24.07 7.76 -13.81
CA CYS A 81 -23.73 8.27 -12.48
C CYS A 81 -24.67 7.74 -11.39
N LEU A 82 -25.97 7.61 -11.67
CA LEU A 82 -26.96 7.04 -10.76
C LEU A 82 -26.62 5.58 -10.46
N MET A 83 -26.25 4.83 -11.49
CA MET A 83 -25.85 3.43 -11.35
C MET A 83 -24.59 3.29 -10.48
N VAL A 84 -23.56 4.10 -10.71
CA VAL A 84 -22.35 4.10 -9.86
C VAL A 84 -22.69 4.46 -8.43
N LEU A 85 -23.53 5.47 -8.20
CA LEU A 85 -23.96 5.85 -6.85
C LEU A 85 -24.67 4.68 -6.14
N VAL A 86 -25.61 4.02 -6.80
CA VAL A 86 -26.32 2.85 -6.25
C VAL A 86 -25.34 1.70 -5.97
N LEU A 87 -24.46 1.38 -6.91
CA LEU A 87 -23.49 0.30 -6.77
C LEU A 87 -22.47 0.57 -5.66
N SER A 88 -22.00 1.83 -5.54
CA SER A 88 -21.11 2.29 -4.48
C SER A 88 -21.73 2.10 -3.10
N ILE A 89 -22.97 2.57 -2.89
CA ILE A 89 -23.65 2.42 -1.60
C ILE A 89 -23.91 0.95 -1.28
N SER A 90 -24.12 0.11 -2.31
CA SER A 90 -24.29 -1.33 -2.13
C SER A 90 -22.98 -2.14 -1.99
N GLY A 91 -21.81 -1.51 -2.16
CA GLY A 91 -20.51 -2.18 -2.13
C GLY A 91 -20.23 -3.14 -3.28
N ARG A 92 -20.94 -3.01 -4.42
CA ARG A 92 -20.90 -3.96 -5.55
C ARG A 92 -20.37 -3.35 -6.85
N PHE A 93 -19.65 -2.25 -6.74
CA PHE A 93 -19.07 -1.59 -7.91
C PHE A 93 -18.06 -2.49 -8.63
N ASP A 94 -17.20 -3.19 -7.89
CA ASP A 94 -16.13 -4.02 -8.45
C ASP A 94 -16.67 -5.20 -9.28
N ASP A 95 -17.78 -5.80 -8.85
CA ASP A 95 -18.45 -6.89 -9.55
C ASP A 95 -19.05 -6.45 -10.91
N HIS A 96 -19.33 -5.15 -11.09
CA HIS A 96 -20.10 -4.63 -12.22
C HIS A 96 -19.36 -3.53 -13.01
N ARG A 97 -18.02 -3.54 -12.98
CA ARG A 97 -17.19 -2.53 -13.66
C ARG A 97 -17.41 -2.49 -15.18
N LEU A 98 -17.62 -3.65 -15.81
CA LEU A 98 -17.92 -3.71 -17.24
C LEU A 98 -19.28 -3.07 -17.55
N LEU A 99 -20.30 -3.37 -16.74
CA LEU A 99 -21.63 -2.80 -16.92
C LEU A 99 -21.64 -1.27 -16.75
N THR A 100 -20.91 -0.75 -15.76
CA THR A 100 -20.75 0.70 -15.59
C THR A 100 -19.98 1.33 -16.75
N ALA A 101 -18.93 0.69 -17.26
CA ALA A 101 -18.22 1.17 -18.45
C ALA A 101 -19.13 1.24 -19.68
N VAL A 102 -19.95 0.21 -19.93
CA VAL A 102 -20.93 0.20 -21.02
C VAL A 102 -21.95 1.34 -20.87
N ALA A 103 -22.45 1.57 -19.66
CA ALA A 103 -23.38 2.66 -19.40
C ALA A 103 -22.76 4.03 -19.70
N PHE A 104 -21.51 4.27 -19.28
CA PHE A 104 -20.79 5.51 -19.58
C PHE A 104 -20.52 5.67 -21.08
N ALA A 105 -20.15 4.59 -21.79
CA ALA A 105 -19.94 4.63 -23.22
C ALA A 105 -21.24 4.97 -23.98
N ALA A 106 -22.37 4.36 -23.57
CA ALA A 106 -23.68 4.66 -24.12
C ALA A 106 -24.10 6.12 -23.87
N GLY A 107 -23.94 6.60 -22.62
CA GLY A 107 -24.22 7.99 -22.25
C GLY A 107 -23.35 8.98 -23.04
N LEU A 108 -22.04 8.75 -23.12
CA LEU A 108 -21.13 9.62 -23.87
C LEU A 108 -21.48 9.65 -25.37
N THR A 109 -21.79 8.50 -25.95
CA THR A 109 -22.23 8.41 -27.34
C THR A 109 -23.50 9.23 -27.55
N ALA A 110 -24.49 9.11 -26.66
CA ALA A 110 -25.72 9.89 -26.73
C ALA A 110 -25.49 11.41 -26.55
N ALA A 111 -24.58 11.82 -25.66
CA ALA A 111 -24.16 13.21 -25.52
C ALA A 111 -23.56 13.77 -26.82
N ILE A 112 -22.64 13.01 -27.44
CA ILE A 112 -21.99 13.40 -28.70
C ILE A 112 -23.04 13.53 -29.81
N LEU A 113 -23.95 12.56 -29.93
CA LEU A 113 -25.02 12.60 -30.93
C LEU A 113 -25.97 13.78 -30.70
N CYS A 114 -26.29 14.11 -29.45
CA CYS A 114 -27.11 15.27 -29.11
C CYS A 114 -26.46 16.61 -29.52
N TRP A 115 -25.14 16.71 -29.49
CA TRP A 115 -24.41 17.89 -29.96
C TRP A 115 -24.24 17.92 -31.47
N ALA A 116 -23.93 16.77 -32.07
CA ALA A 116 -23.54 16.68 -33.47
C ALA A 116 -24.74 16.67 -34.44
N THR A 117 -25.92 16.27 -33.98
CA THR A 117 -27.09 16.02 -34.83
C THR A 117 -28.35 16.66 -34.28
N ASP A 118 -29.38 16.71 -35.12
CA ASP A 118 -30.75 17.09 -34.79
C ASP A 118 -31.58 15.91 -34.25
N TRP A 119 -30.97 14.74 -34.07
CA TRP A 119 -31.66 13.49 -33.70
C TRP A 119 -32.31 13.56 -32.32
N VAL A 120 -31.71 14.32 -31.39
CA VAL A 120 -32.26 14.51 -30.04
C VAL A 120 -33.11 15.79 -29.99
N VAL A 121 -32.59 16.90 -30.50
CA VAL A 121 -33.28 18.19 -30.53
C VAL A 121 -33.44 18.60 -31.98
N ALA A 122 -34.62 18.34 -32.57
CA ALA A 122 -34.91 18.66 -33.96
C ALA A 122 -35.23 20.15 -34.18
N GLY A 123 -35.51 20.88 -33.10
CA GLY A 123 -35.79 22.31 -33.11
C GLY A 123 -36.45 22.74 -31.81
N VAL A 124 -37.15 23.87 -31.86
CA VAL A 124 -37.80 24.46 -30.69
C VAL A 124 -39.23 24.84 -31.02
N ARG A 125 -40.12 24.73 -30.03
CA ARG A 125 -41.52 25.17 -30.09
C ARG A 125 -41.93 25.88 -28.80
N PRO A 126 -42.80 26.89 -28.87
CA PRO A 126 -43.34 27.51 -27.67
C PRO A 126 -44.28 26.54 -26.93
N THR A 127 -44.15 26.46 -25.60
CA THR A 127 -45.13 25.82 -24.72
C THR A 127 -46.31 26.78 -24.47
N PRO A 128 -47.43 26.31 -23.88
CA PRO A 128 -48.54 27.20 -23.55
C PRO A 128 -48.18 28.24 -22.46
N SER A 129 -47.06 28.08 -21.74
CA SER A 129 -46.50 29.11 -20.87
C SER A 129 -45.65 30.17 -21.59
N GLY A 130 -45.46 30.04 -22.91
CA GLY A 130 -44.56 30.89 -23.70
C GLY A 130 -43.07 30.54 -23.57
N PHE A 131 -42.73 29.39 -22.96
CA PHE A 131 -41.35 28.94 -22.85
C PHE A 131 -40.94 28.23 -24.14
N LEU A 132 -39.79 28.59 -24.70
CA LEU A 132 -39.24 27.92 -25.87
C LEU A 132 -38.67 26.55 -25.48
N PHE A 133 -39.35 25.48 -25.86
CA PHE A 133 -39.02 24.11 -25.46
C PHE A 133 -38.72 23.20 -26.64
N ILE A 134 -38.12 22.06 -26.35
CA ILE A 134 -37.59 21.14 -27.35
C ILE A 134 -38.71 20.58 -28.24
N ARG A 135 -38.46 20.57 -29.55
CA ARG A 135 -39.17 19.73 -30.51
C ARG A 135 -38.40 18.42 -30.66
N SER A 136 -39.05 17.30 -30.38
CA SER A 136 -38.41 16.00 -30.36
C SER A 136 -37.89 15.55 -31.72
N GLY A 137 -36.61 15.17 -31.74
CA GLY A 137 -36.08 14.30 -32.77
C GLY A 137 -36.33 12.83 -32.43
N TRP A 138 -36.07 11.93 -33.38
CA TRP A 138 -36.37 10.51 -33.25
C TRP A 138 -35.61 9.81 -32.10
N MET A 139 -34.47 10.35 -31.67
CA MET A 139 -33.64 9.80 -30.59
C MET A 139 -33.95 10.40 -29.22
N GLN A 140 -34.81 11.44 -29.11
CA GLN A 140 -35.02 12.13 -27.83
C GLN A 140 -35.52 11.18 -26.73
N SER A 141 -36.48 10.32 -27.04
CA SER A 141 -37.06 9.38 -26.08
C SER A 141 -36.01 8.41 -25.55
N LEU A 142 -35.07 7.98 -26.40
CA LEU A 142 -33.95 7.13 -26.00
C LEU A 142 -32.94 7.91 -25.12
N HIS A 143 -32.62 9.14 -25.50
CA HIS A 143 -31.67 10.01 -24.79
C HIS A 143 -32.10 10.31 -23.36
N ILE A 144 -33.38 10.57 -23.13
CA ILE A 144 -33.94 10.84 -21.79
C ILE A 144 -34.32 9.53 -21.09
N GLY A 145 -34.92 8.57 -21.80
CA GLY A 145 -35.38 7.31 -21.24
C GLY A 145 -34.27 6.44 -20.63
N GLN A 146 -33.03 6.54 -21.15
CA GLN A 146 -31.89 5.82 -20.56
C GLN A 146 -31.54 6.26 -19.13
N ILE A 147 -31.88 7.50 -18.73
CA ILE A 147 -31.50 8.05 -17.43
C ILE A 147 -32.10 7.21 -16.29
N PRO A 148 -33.43 7.05 -16.18
CA PRO A 148 -34.01 6.15 -15.19
C PRO A 148 -33.69 4.67 -15.47
N ALA A 149 -33.50 4.27 -16.73
CA ALA A 149 -33.21 2.87 -17.07
C ALA A 149 -31.92 2.36 -16.41
N TRP A 150 -30.83 3.13 -16.48
CA TRP A 150 -29.57 2.79 -15.82
C TRP A 150 -29.69 2.80 -14.28
N GLY A 151 -30.43 3.76 -13.72
CA GLY A 151 -30.71 3.81 -12.28
C GLY A 151 -31.49 2.58 -11.80
N ILE A 152 -32.54 2.19 -12.53
CA ILE A 152 -33.35 0.99 -12.25
C ILE A 152 -32.48 -0.27 -12.37
N LEU A 153 -31.67 -0.39 -13.42
CA LEU A 153 -30.78 -1.54 -13.61
C LEU A 153 -29.78 -1.66 -12.45
N GLY A 154 -29.19 -0.54 -12.00
CA GLY A 154 -28.32 -0.52 -10.82
C GLY A 154 -29.03 -1.02 -9.55
N VAL A 155 -30.30 -0.65 -9.35
CA VAL A 155 -31.12 -1.16 -8.23
C VAL A 155 -31.43 -2.65 -8.40
N LEU A 156 -31.73 -3.13 -9.60
CA LEU A 156 -32.04 -4.54 -9.85
C LEU A 156 -30.82 -5.44 -9.61
N VAL A 157 -29.66 -5.01 -10.08
CA VAL A 157 -28.40 -5.75 -9.95
C VAL A 157 -27.90 -5.75 -8.50
N SER A 158 -28.10 -4.66 -7.75
CA SER A 158 -27.75 -4.62 -6.32
C SER A 158 -28.65 -5.50 -5.45
N ARG A 159 -29.88 -5.83 -5.88
CA ARG A 159 -30.81 -6.71 -5.11
C ARG A 159 -30.36 -8.17 -5.02
N ARG A 160 -29.62 -8.69 -6.00
CA ARG A 160 -29.34 -10.14 -6.12
C ARG A 160 -28.26 -10.69 -5.17
N GLY A 161 -27.76 -9.90 -4.22
CA GLY A 161 -26.81 -10.45 -3.25
C GLY A 161 -26.54 -9.57 -2.03
N MET A 162 -27.56 -8.87 -1.53
CA MET A 162 -27.54 -8.33 -0.16
C MET A 162 -27.64 -9.50 0.84
N ARG A 163 -26.57 -10.28 0.99
CA ARG A 163 -26.43 -11.22 2.10
C ARG A 163 -26.12 -10.41 3.35
N VAL A 164 -27.16 -10.23 4.16
CA VAL A 164 -27.16 -10.10 5.63
C VAL A 164 -25.92 -9.40 6.20
N ASP A 165 -25.95 -8.07 6.19
CA ASP A 165 -25.43 -7.31 7.31
C ASP A 165 -26.64 -6.75 8.05
N ARG A 166 -26.93 -7.37 9.19
CA ARG A 166 -28.15 -7.21 9.99
C ARG A 166 -28.13 -5.90 10.79
N ASN A 167 -27.66 -4.82 10.17
CA ASN A 167 -27.55 -3.51 10.78
C ASN A 167 -28.80 -2.67 10.47
N GLN A 168 -29.26 -1.90 11.47
CA GLN A 168 -30.53 -1.16 11.48
C GLN A 168 -30.73 -0.18 10.30
N ASN A 169 -29.68 0.16 9.56
CA ASN A 169 -29.71 1.19 8.50
C ASN A 169 -29.95 0.67 7.08
N TRP A 170 -30.00 -0.64 6.84
CA TRP A 170 -30.15 -1.17 5.47
C TRP A 170 -31.47 -0.71 4.79
N ARG A 171 -32.57 -0.64 5.56
CA ARG A 171 -33.87 -0.17 5.08
C ARG A 171 -33.82 1.29 4.65
N LEU A 172 -33.09 2.12 5.42
CA LEU A 172 -32.91 3.54 5.12
C LEU A 172 -32.07 3.74 3.85
N HIS A 173 -30.98 2.99 3.67
CA HIS A 173 -30.17 3.06 2.44
C HIS A 173 -30.97 2.62 1.22
N ARG A 174 -31.74 1.52 1.31
CA ARG A 174 -32.60 1.05 0.22
C ARG A 174 -33.73 2.03 -0.11
N GLN A 175 -34.39 2.62 0.89
CA GLN A 175 -35.42 3.64 0.66
C GLN A 175 -34.85 4.84 -0.08
N ARG A 176 -33.66 5.31 0.29
CA ARG A 176 -32.99 6.44 -0.39
C ARG A 176 -32.60 6.12 -1.83
N MET A 177 -32.07 4.93 -2.10
CA MET A 177 -31.80 4.48 -3.49
C MET A 177 -33.08 4.54 -4.33
N ILE A 178 -34.20 4.05 -3.78
CA ILE A 178 -35.49 4.08 -4.47
C ILE A 178 -35.97 5.51 -4.68
N ILE A 179 -35.84 6.39 -3.69
CA ILE A 179 -36.23 7.80 -3.80
C ILE A 179 -35.42 8.50 -4.90
N ILE A 180 -34.10 8.33 -4.93
CA ILE A 180 -33.24 8.97 -5.94
C ILE A 180 -33.60 8.49 -7.35
N VAL A 181 -33.81 7.18 -7.53
CA VAL A 181 -34.24 6.64 -8.83
C VAL A 181 -35.66 7.10 -9.18
N ALA A 182 -36.57 7.18 -8.21
CA ALA A 182 -37.93 7.68 -8.42
C ALA A 182 -37.94 9.16 -8.84
N LEU A 183 -37.07 9.98 -8.25
CA LEU A 183 -36.90 11.38 -8.66
C LEU A 183 -36.40 11.46 -10.11
N SER A 184 -35.55 10.54 -10.57
CA SER A 184 -35.13 10.52 -11.97
C SER A 184 -36.28 10.25 -12.95
N LEU A 185 -37.36 9.58 -12.53
CA LEU A 185 -38.55 9.35 -13.38
C LEU A 185 -39.32 10.64 -13.66
N ILE A 186 -39.20 11.65 -12.80
CA ILE A 186 -39.83 12.98 -13.02
C ILE A 186 -39.29 13.62 -14.30
N SER A 187 -38.05 13.29 -14.72
CA SER A 187 -37.51 13.76 -16.00
C SER A 187 -38.30 13.29 -17.23
N LEU A 188 -39.10 12.22 -17.10
CA LEU A 188 -39.98 11.74 -18.18
C LEU A 188 -41.19 12.66 -18.41
N LEU A 189 -41.53 13.54 -17.45
CA LEU A 189 -42.59 14.53 -17.65
C LEU A 189 -42.21 15.54 -18.73
N ASP A 190 -40.93 15.92 -18.80
CA ASP A 190 -40.41 16.82 -19.82
C ASP A 190 -40.36 16.14 -21.19
N LEU A 191 -40.17 14.82 -21.22
CA LEU A 191 -40.33 14.02 -22.43
C LEU A 191 -41.80 14.02 -22.90
N ALA A 192 -42.76 13.77 -22.01
CA ALA A 192 -44.19 13.84 -22.35
C ALA A 192 -44.61 15.25 -22.82
N LEU A 193 -44.04 16.30 -22.20
CA LEU A 193 -44.23 17.68 -22.63
C LEU A 193 -43.68 17.88 -24.04
N SER A 194 -42.48 17.35 -24.36
CA SER A 194 -41.85 17.51 -25.68
C SER A 194 -42.63 16.83 -26.81
N GLU A 195 -43.23 15.66 -26.56
CA GLU A 195 -44.12 14.95 -27.48
C GLU A 195 -45.52 15.58 -27.61
N GLY A 196 -45.84 16.55 -26.76
CA GLY A 196 -47.11 17.28 -26.80
C GLY A 196 -48.29 16.54 -26.18
N TRP A 197 -48.03 15.53 -25.35
CA TRP A 197 -49.09 14.74 -24.70
C TRP A 197 -49.83 15.54 -23.62
N PHE A 198 -49.08 16.23 -22.75
CA PHE A 198 -49.61 17.06 -21.67
C PHE A 198 -48.51 17.94 -21.08
N GLY A 199 -48.87 19.11 -20.55
CA GLY A 199 -48.00 19.95 -19.73
C GLY A 199 -48.00 21.42 -20.15
N TRP A 200 -47.89 22.31 -19.17
CA TRP A 200 -47.89 23.76 -19.36
C TRP A 200 -46.47 24.34 -19.44
N TYR A 201 -45.60 23.84 -18.56
CA TYR A 201 -44.23 24.31 -18.36
C TYR A 201 -43.32 23.11 -18.01
N PRO A 202 -42.05 23.10 -18.42
CA PRO A 202 -41.10 22.04 -18.07
C PRO A 202 -40.93 21.84 -16.55
N ALA A 203 -40.94 20.59 -16.10
CA ALA A 203 -40.99 20.21 -14.69
C ALA A 203 -39.72 19.48 -14.18
N ALA A 204 -38.75 19.15 -15.05
CA ALA A 204 -37.55 18.41 -14.61
C ALA A 204 -36.70 19.15 -13.56
N TRP A 205 -36.84 20.47 -13.43
CA TRP A 205 -36.16 21.24 -12.36
C TRP A 205 -36.59 20.77 -10.96
N ILE A 206 -37.82 20.27 -10.80
CA ILE A 206 -38.33 19.70 -9.55
C ILE A 206 -37.51 18.47 -9.15
N ALA A 207 -37.19 17.63 -10.14
CA ALA A 207 -36.35 16.44 -9.94
C ALA A 207 -34.95 16.83 -9.47
N ALA A 208 -34.34 17.82 -10.11
CA ALA A 208 -32.99 18.30 -9.79
C ALA A 208 -32.92 18.94 -8.39
N VAL A 209 -33.88 19.79 -8.03
CA VAL A 209 -33.98 20.38 -6.68
C VAL A 209 -34.22 19.30 -5.64
N GLY A 210 -35.19 18.41 -5.87
CA GLY A 210 -35.51 17.31 -4.97
C GLY A 210 -34.32 16.39 -4.74
N ALA A 211 -33.62 15.98 -5.81
CA ALA A 211 -32.43 15.13 -5.72
C ALA A 211 -31.29 15.84 -5.00
N SER A 212 -31.12 17.15 -5.21
CA SER A 212 -30.11 17.95 -4.52
C SER A 212 -30.38 18.04 -3.02
N LEU A 213 -31.62 18.34 -2.62
CA LEU A 213 -32.03 18.42 -1.22
C LEU A 213 -31.93 17.06 -0.53
N VAL A 214 -32.38 15.99 -1.19
CA VAL A 214 -32.22 14.61 -0.68
C VAL A 214 -30.76 14.25 -0.57
N GLY A 215 -29.92 14.61 -1.53
CA GLY A 215 -28.47 14.40 -1.50
C GLY A 215 -27.81 15.11 -0.33
N ILE A 216 -28.05 16.41 -0.16
CA ILE A 216 -27.53 17.22 0.95
C ILE A 216 -27.99 16.65 2.29
N HIS A 217 -29.29 16.39 2.45
CA HIS A 217 -29.83 15.77 3.66
C HIS A 217 -29.18 14.40 3.91
N SER A 218 -28.97 13.61 2.85
CA SER A 218 -28.39 12.28 2.94
C SER A 218 -26.90 12.29 3.33
N ILE A 219 -26.17 13.34 2.95
CA ILE A 219 -24.77 13.52 3.36
C ILE A 219 -24.68 13.79 4.87
N PHE A 220 -25.54 14.67 5.42
CA PHE A 220 -25.45 15.09 6.82
C PHE A 220 -26.17 14.19 7.83
N ARG A 221 -27.39 13.71 7.53
CA ARG A 221 -28.25 13.01 8.51
C ARG A 221 -28.12 11.49 8.48
N ALA A 222 -27.39 11.00 7.52
CA ALA A 222 -27.71 9.76 6.85
C ALA A 222 -26.47 9.00 6.40
N ASP A 223 -25.32 9.63 6.62
CA ASP A 223 -23.98 9.14 6.42
C ASP A 223 -23.75 8.49 5.04
N LEU A 224 -24.39 9.06 4.01
CA LEU A 224 -24.32 8.55 2.63
C LEU A 224 -22.88 8.41 2.15
N LEU A 225 -22.02 9.34 2.56
CA LEU A 225 -20.60 9.35 2.22
C LEU A 225 -19.72 8.71 3.29
N ARG A 226 -20.25 8.19 4.41
CA ARG A 226 -19.43 7.81 5.59
C ARG A 226 -18.51 8.96 6.00
N ALA A 227 -19.11 10.12 6.28
CA ALA A 227 -18.42 11.39 6.43
C ALA A 227 -17.39 11.33 7.58
N ARG A 228 -16.10 11.49 7.25
CA ARG A 228 -14.99 11.46 8.23
C ARG A 228 -14.42 12.85 8.57
N GLY A 229 -15.17 13.90 8.30
CA GLY A 229 -14.77 15.30 8.51
C GLY A 229 -14.56 16.08 7.20
N ILE A 230 -13.90 17.24 7.32
CA ILE A 230 -13.74 18.23 6.25
C ILE A 230 -12.36 18.12 5.59
N ASP A 231 -12.29 18.10 4.27
CA ASP A 231 -11.03 18.14 3.51
C ASP A 231 -10.60 19.57 3.19
N ARG A 232 -9.75 20.15 4.05
CA ARG A 232 -9.26 21.52 3.88
C ARG A 232 -8.51 21.73 2.56
N ALA A 233 -7.75 20.73 2.09
CA ALA A 233 -7.02 20.80 0.83
C ALA A 233 -7.98 20.89 -0.37
N ALA A 234 -9.02 20.04 -0.40
CA ALA A 234 -10.03 20.08 -1.44
C ALA A 234 -10.81 21.40 -1.46
N ALA A 235 -11.06 22.00 -0.29
CA ALA A 235 -11.70 23.31 -0.19
C ALA A 235 -10.85 24.43 -0.79
N VAL A 236 -9.53 24.41 -0.55
CA VAL A 236 -8.59 25.40 -1.11
C VAL A 236 -8.48 25.28 -2.63
N GLU A 237 -8.37 24.05 -3.15
CA GLU A 237 -8.37 23.84 -4.61
C GLU A 237 -9.65 24.30 -5.26
N LEU A 238 -10.81 24.01 -4.65
CA LEU A 238 -12.08 24.48 -5.16
C LEU A 238 -12.12 26.02 -5.21
N ALA A 239 -11.65 26.69 -4.15
CA ALA A 239 -11.58 28.14 -4.12
C ALA A 239 -10.65 28.70 -5.22
N LEU A 240 -9.47 28.10 -5.40
CA LEU A 240 -8.53 28.49 -6.47
C LEU A 240 -9.14 28.29 -7.85
N LEU A 241 -9.82 27.17 -8.08
CA LEU A 241 -10.38 26.85 -9.39
C LEU A 241 -11.60 27.73 -9.71
N ILE A 242 -12.44 28.03 -8.72
CA ILE A 242 -13.47 29.07 -8.84
C ILE A 242 -12.83 30.42 -9.18
N GLY A 243 -11.74 30.80 -8.48
CA GLY A 243 -11.01 32.04 -8.73
C GLY A 243 -10.46 32.13 -10.15
N VAL A 244 -9.78 31.10 -10.64
CA VAL A 244 -9.27 31.03 -12.02
C VAL A 244 -10.41 31.14 -13.03
N THR A 245 -11.53 30.48 -12.77
CA THR A 245 -12.71 30.52 -13.64
C THR A 245 -13.33 31.92 -13.71
N LEU A 246 -13.43 32.62 -12.58
CA LEU A 246 -13.90 34.00 -12.52
C LEU A 246 -12.95 34.96 -13.24
N VAL A 247 -11.63 34.74 -13.14
CA VAL A 247 -10.62 35.52 -13.87
C VAL A 247 -10.72 35.29 -15.37
N LEU A 248 -10.79 34.03 -15.81
CA LEU A 248 -10.98 33.69 -17.22
C LEU A 248 -12.28 34.30 -17.76
N TYR A 249 -13.36 34.25 -16.98
CA TYR A 249 -14.62 34.91 -17.33
C TYR A 249 -14.45 36.43 -17.47
N ALA A 250 -13.79 37.09 -16.53
CA ALA A 250 -13.55 38.54 -16.59
C ALA A 250 -12.68 38.96 -17.78
N VAL A 251 -11.69 38.14 -18.15
CA VAL A 251 -10.84 38.35 -19.35
C VAL A 251 -11.66 38.20 -20.62
N VAL A 252 -12.44 37.13 -20.76
CA VAL A 252 -13.34 36.90 -21.91
C VAL A 252 -14.40 38.00 -22.01
N TRP A 253 -14.92 38.49 -20.89
CA TRP A 253 -15.90 39.57 -20.84
C TRP A 253 -15.34 40.92 -21.29
N ARG A 254 -14.08 41.22 -20.92
CA ARG A 254 -13.43 42.50 -21.23
C ARG A 254 -13.12 42.69 -22.71
N ASP A 255 -12.80 41.61 -23.43
CA ASP A 255 -12.22 41.68 -24.77
C ASP A 255 -13.26 41.59 -25.92
N ASN A 256 -14.54 41.36 -25.62
CA ASN A 256 -15.52 40.95 -26.64
C ASN A 256 -16.69 41.94 -26.82
N ARG A 257 -16.47 43.01 -27.60
CA ARG A 257 -17.47 44.07 -27.90
C ARG A 257 -18.38 43.76 -29.10
N THR A 258 -18.19 42.64 -29.78
CA THR A 258 -19.08 42.17 -30.86
C THR A 258 -19.28 40.66 -30.70
N TRP A 259 -20.41 40.12 -31.17
CA TRP A 259 -20.84 38.70 -31.08
C TRP A 259 -21.63 38.31 -29.82
N THR A 260 -22.90 38.72 -29.81
CA THR A 260 -23.92 38.50 -28.76
C THR A 260 -24.37 37.04 -28.52
N THR A 261 -23.73 36.03 -29.13
CA THR A 261 -24.13 34.60 -28.99
C THR A 261 -23.09 33.70 -28.32
N ARG A 262 -21.81 34.10 -28.25
CA ARG A 262 -20.71 33.29 -27.69
C ARG A 262 -20.36 33.48 -26.20
N PRO A 263 -20.58 34.63 -25.53
CA PRO A 263 -20.20 34.77 -24.11
C PRO A 263 -21.11 34.00 -23.15
N VAL A 264 -22.38 33.79 -23.53
CA VAL A 264 -23.34 32.97 -22.77
C VAL A 264 -22.94 31.49 -22.84
N ALA A 265 -22.52 31.03 -24.02
CA ALA A 265 -21.87 29.74 -24.16
C ALA A 265 -20.61 29.69 -23.28
N ALA A 266 -19.66 30.62 -23.42
CA ALA A 266 -18.45 30.62 -22.58
C ALA A 266 -18.75 30.56 -21.06
N ALA A 267 -19.79 31.23 -20.57
CA ALA A 267 -20.23 31.21 -19.17
C ALA A 267 -20.90 29.88 -18.73
N VAL A 268 -21.74 29.28 -19.59
CA VAL A 268 -22.32 27.94 -19.34
C VAL A 268 -21.23 26.86 -19.37
N PHE A 269 -20.23 27.04 -20.22
CA PHE A 269 -19.15 26.08 -20.44
C PHE A 269 -17.99 26.21 -19.42
N SER A 270 -17.83 27.35 -18.73
CA SER A 270 -16.80 27.51 -17.70
C SER A 270 -17.20 26.96 -16.33
N ALA A 271 -18.49 26.74 -16.07
CA ALA A 271 -19.00 26.26 -14.77
C ALA A 271 -18.66 24.79 -14.40
N PRO A 272 -18.67 23.81 -15.34
CA PRO A 272 -18.33 22.41 -15.02
C PRO A 272 -16.82 22.08 -15.12
N LEU A 273 -16.02 22.90 -15.80
CA LEU A 273 -14.56 22.69 -15.94
C LEU A 273 -13.81 22.64 -14.60
N PRO A 274 -14.14 23.47 -13.58
CA PRO A 274 -13.62 23.32 -12.23
C PRO A 274 -13.93 21.97 -11.62
N MET A 275 -15.14 21.49 -11.83
CA MET A 275 -15.64 20.29 -11.21
C MET A 275 -15.02 19.05 -11.84
N LEU A 276 -14.88 19.04 -13.17
CA LEU A 276 -14.17 18.00 -13.93
C LEU A 276 -12.66 18.02 -13.64
N GLY A 277 -12.06 19.21 -13.54
CA GLY A 277 -10.66 19.38 -13.15
C GLY A 277 -10.37 18.89 -11.73
N LEU A 278 -11.27 19.14 -10.79
CA LEU A 278 -11.22 18.59 -9.44
C LEU A 278 -11.43 17.08 -9.41
N VAL A 279 -12.35 16.54 -10.20
CA VAL A 279 -12.53 15.09 -10.33
C VAL A 279 -11.25 14.43 -10.88
N ALA A 280 -10.62 15.03 -11.89
CA ALA A 280 -9.35 14.55 -12.44
C ALA A 280 -8.19 14.68 -11.44
N SER A 281 -8.05 15.81 -10.76
CA SER A 281 -7.00 16.00 -9.73
C SER A 281 -7.17 15.05 -8.55
N TRP A 282 -8.42 14.80 -8.15
CA TRP A 282 -8.75 13.96 -7.02
C TRP A 282 -8.55 12.47 -7.32
N THR A 283 -8.91 12.01 -8.52
CA THR A 283 -8.63 10.64 -8.99
C THR A 283 -7.14 10.35 -9.10
N LEU A 284 -6.33 11.33 -9.55
CA LEU A 284 -4.87 11.22 -9.57
C LEU A 284 -4.29 11.14 -8.15
N ARG A 285 -4.80 11.92 -7.21
CA ARG A 285 -4.37 11.87 -5.79
C ARG A 285 -4.71 10.58 -5.09
N ILE A 286 -5.84 9.96 -5.40
CA ILE A 286 -6.19 8.65 -4.83
C ILE A 286 -5.19 7.59 -5.29
N ARG A 287 -4.83 7.59 -6.57
CA ARG A 287 -3.78 6.70 -7.10
C ARG A 287 -2.45 6.95 -6.40
N ARG A 288 -2.08 8.22 -6.25
CA ARG A 288 -0.83 8.64 -5.60
C ARG A 288 -0.77 8.25 -4.12
N ARG A 289 -1.81 8.56 -3.33
CA ARG A 289 -1.87 8.18 -1.90
C ARG A 289 -1.92 6.67 -1.67
N ARG A 290 -2.50 5.91 -2.60
CA ARG A 290 -2.50 4.45 -2.51
C ARG A 290 -1.10 3.90 -2.74
N ALA A 291 -0.35 4.46 -3.70
CA ALA A 291 1.05 4.12 -3.95
C ALA A 291 1.97 4.55 -2.80
N GLU A 292 1.76 5.74 -2.22
CA GLU A 292 2.52 6.24 -1.06
C GLU A 292 2.29 5.36 0.17
N ARG A 293 1.05 4.98 0.51
CA ARG A 293 0.78 4.10 1.67
C ARG A 293 1.38 2.70 1.55
N THR A 294 1.41 2.13 0.35
CA THR A 294 2.06 0.83 0.14
C THR A 294 3.58 0.95 0.28
N SER A 295 4.16 2.09 -0.13
CA SER A 295 5.59 2.38 0.07
C SER A 295 5.93 2.60 1.54
N ASP A 296 5.10 3.35 2.28
CA ASP A 296 5.31 3.63 3.71
C ASP A 296 5.21 2.35 4.55
N ALA A 297 4.22 1.48 4.27
CA ALA A 297 4.07 0.21 4.96
C ALA A 297 5.23 -0.75 4.70
N ALA A 298 5.71 -0.83 3.45
CA ALA A 298 6.88 -1.62 3.10
C ALA A 298 8.14 -1.08 3.79
N THR A 299 8.32 0.25 3.85
CA THR A 299 9.46 0.87 4.55
C THR A 299 9.45 0.53 6.04
N LEU A 300 8.30 0.69 6.71
CA LEU A 300 8.14 0.33 8.12
C LEU A 300 8.39 -1.16 8.39
N ALA A 301 7.97 -2.04 7.48
CA ALA A 301 8.23 -3.48 7.59
C ALA A 301 9.72 -3.83 7.41
N LEU A 302 10.42 -3.09 6.53
CA LEU A 302 11.86 -3.22 6.36
C LEU A 302 12.62 -2.77 7.61
N ASP A 303 12.22 -1.64 8.20
CA ASP A 303 12.81 -1.11 9.44
C ASP A 303 12.60 -2.10 10.59
N ALA A 304 11.36 -2.58 10.77
CA ALA A 304 11.05 -3.61 11.78
C ALA A 304 11.84 -4.91 11.57
N PHE A 305 12.00 -5.34 10.31
CA PHE A 305 12.85 -6.49 10.00
C PHE A 305 14.30 -6.24 10.40
N SER A 306 14.85 -5.06 10.11
CA SER A 306 16.21 -4.70 10.50
C SER A 306 16.40 -4.71 12.02
N ASP A 307 15.45 -4.17 12.78
CA ASP A 307 15.48 -4.16 14.24
C ASP A 307 15.41 -5.58 14.82
N GLU A 308 14.55 -6.44 14.27
CA GLU A 308 14.43 -7.85 14.70
C GLU A 308 15.71 -8.66 14.48
N LEU A 309 16.56 -8.29 13.50
CA LEU A 309 17.80 -9.01 13.24
C LEU A 309 18.83 -8.89 14.38
N GLU A 310 18.75 -7.83 15.20
CA GLU A 310 19.70 -7.63 16.30
C GLU A 310 19.57 -8.70 17.40
N ASP A 311 18.38 -9.28 17.55
CA ASP A 311 18.08 -10.28 18.58
C ASP A 311 18.30 -11.73 18.11
N LEU A 312 18.62 -11.94 16.83
CA LEU A 312 18.75 -13.27 16.25
C LEU A 312 20.19 -13.79 16.33
N THR A 313 20.35 -15.01 16.81
CA THR A 313 21.65 -15.70 16.96
C THR A 313 21.84 -16.87 16.00
N GLU A 314 20.84 -17.17 15.17
CA GLU A 314 20.85 -18.26 14.19
C GLU A 314 20.46 -17.74 12.80
N GLU A 315 21.05 -18.32 11.74
CA GLU A 315 20.83 -17.87 10.36
C GLU A 315 19.44 -18.26 9.83
N ARG A 316 18.87 -19.36 10.34
CA ARG A 316 17.57 -19.88 9.91
C ARG A 316 16.42 -18.90 10.19
N PRO A 317 16.27 -18.36 11.42
CA PRO A 317 15.30 -17.30 11.69
C PRO A 317 15.37 -16.12 10.71
N VAL A 318 16.59 -15.69 10.34
CA VAL A 318 16.79 -14.61 9.36
C VAL A 318 16.21 -14.98 8.00
N ALA A 319 16.48 -16.20 7.51
CA ALA A 319 15.95 -16.70 6.25
C ALA A 319 14.41 -16.84 6.27
N VAL A 320 13.83 -17.28 7.39
CA VAL A 320 12.37 -17.41 7.56
C VAL A 320 11.69 -16.04 7.53
N ARG A 321 12.23 -15.06 8.24
CA ARG A 321 11.71 -13.69 8.26
C ARG A 321 11.86 -12.99 6.92
N LEU A 322 12.96 -13.22 6.20
CA LEU A 322 13.12 -12.75 4.82
C LEU A 322 12.00 -13.29 3.91
N ARG A 323 11.70 -14.59 3.97
CA ARG A 323 10.57 -15.17 3.23
C ARG A 323 9.27 -14.47 3.57
N GLU A 324 8.94 -14.33 4.85
CA GLU A 324 7.69 -13.72 5.30
C GLU A 324 7.57 -12.25 4.87
N LEU A 325 8.68 -11.51 4.91
CA LEU A 325 8.73 -10.12 4.46
C LEU A 325 8.45 -10.00 2.95
N LEU A 326 9.11 -10.85 2.15
CA LEU A 326 8.93 -10.88 0.69
C LEU A 326 7.51 -11.32 0.31
N GLU A 327 6.98 -12.39 0.91
CA GLU A 327 5.63 -12.88 0.61
C GLU A 327 4.51 -11.95 1.14
N GLY A 328 4.77 -11.24 2.24
CA GLY A 328 3.78 -10.34 2.86
C GLY A 328 3.65 -8.97 2.19
N HIS A 329 4.74 -8.46 1.61
CA HIS A 329 4.79 -7.09 1.07
C HIS A 329 5.07 -7.01 -0.44
N THR A 330 5.26 -8.15 -1.09
CA THR A 330 5.35 -8.25 -2.56
C THR A 330 4.37 -9.29 -3.10
N GLN A 331 4.35 -9.54 -4.41
CA GLN A 331 3.62 -10.68 -4.98
C GLN A 331 4.51 -11.89 -5.28
N VAL A 332 5.74 -11.89 -4.78
CA VAL A 332 6.59 -13.07 -4.84
C VAL A 332 6.00 -14.10 -3.87
N SER A 333 5.86 -15.33 -4.34
CA SER A 333 5.27 -16.43 -3.57
C SER A 333 6.18 -17.66 -3.60
N ALA A 334 6.00 -18.56 -2.63
CA ALA A 334 6.81 -19.77 -2.50
C ALA A 334 8.32 -19.45 -2.42
N VAL A 335 8.67 -18.48 -1.58
CA VAL A 335 10.07 -18.05 -1.44
C VAL A 335 10.88 -19.17 -0.79
N ARG A 336 11.97 -19.55 -1.47
CA ARG A 336 12.94 -20.54 -1.03
C ARG A 336 14.30 -19.89 -0.85
N VAL A 337 15.04 -20.27 0.19
CA VAL A 337 16.32 -19.65 0.57
C VAL A 337 17.39 -20.72 0.80
N TRP A 338 18.54 -20.52 0.18
CA TRP A 338 19.78 -21.26 0.44
C TRP A 338 20.86 -20.33 0.99
N LEU A 339 21.71 -20.83 1.87
CA LEU A 339 22.85 -20.11 2.46
C LEU A 339 24.17 -20.76 2.08
N ALA A 340 25.25 -19.99 2.06
CA ALA A 340 26.60 -20.50 1.81
C ALA A 340 27.04 -21.41 2.97
N GLY A 341 27.38 -22.66 2.65
CA GLY A 341 28.03 -23.58 3.58
C GLY A 341 29.55 -23.60 3.44
N ASP A 342 30.22 -24.29 4.36
CA ASP A 342 31.69 -24.33 4.49
C ASP A 342 32.41 -24.84 3.23
N ASP A 343 31.78 -25.76 2.50
CA ASP A 343 32.32 -26.34 1.25
C ASP A 343 32.17 -25.42 0.02
N GLY A 344 31.70 -24.19 0.23
CA GLY A 344 31.37 -23.24 -0.84
C GLY A 344 30.11 -23.61 -1.62
N GLY A 345 29.39 -24.67 -1.26
CA GLY A 345 28.05 -24.97 -1.77
C GLY A 345 26.98 -24.11 -1.14
N LEU A 346 25.78 -24.08 -1.74
CA LEU A 346 24.61 -23.47 -1.11
C LEU A 346 23.72 -24.55 -0.49
N VAL A 347 23.53 -24.47 0.82
CA VAL A 347 22.73 -25.40 1.62
C VAL A 347 21.33 -24.82 1.79
N PRO A 348 20.26 -25.60 1.57
CA PRO A 348 18.90 -25.11 1.72
C PRO A 348 18.56 -24.89 3.19
N VAL A 349 17.88 -23.78 3.46
CA VAL A 349 17.47 -23.41 4.83
C VAL A 349 15.95 -23.26 4.92
N VAL A 350 15.32 -22.77 3.85
CA VAL A 350 13.87 -22.62 3.79
C VAL A 350 13.35 -23.06 2.42
N PRO A 351 12.54 -24.12 2.33
CA PRO A 351 12.42 -25.25 3.27
C PRO A 351 13.67 -26.18 3.24
N GLU A 352 13.84 -27.00 4.27
CA GLU A 352 15.02 -27.86 4.49
C GLU A 352 15.09 -29.10 3.57
N ASP A 353 13.97 -29.49 2.96
CA ASP A 353 13.84 -30.70 2.13
C ASP A 353 14.35 -30.54 0.69
N LEU A 354 14.87 -29.36 0.36
CA LEU A 354 15.42 -29.08 -0.95
C LEU A 354 16.80 -29.72 -1.16
N ALA A 355 17.21 -29.81 -2.43
CA ALA A 355 18.56 -30.23 -2.76
C ALA A 355 19.56 -29.08 -2.56
N PRO A 356 20.80 -29.36 -2.13
CA PRO A 356 21.88 -28.38 -2.13
C PRO A 356 22.20 -27.90 -3.55
N LEU A 357 22.51 -26.62 -3.67
CA LEU A 357 22.81 -25.98 -4.95
C LEU A 357 24.31 -25.80 -5.12
N ARG A 358 24.83 -26.03 -6.33
CA ARG A 358 26.18 -25.63 -6.73
C ARG A 358 26.09 -24.57 -7.80
N ILE A 359 26.66 -23.40 -7.52
CA ILE A 359 26.74 -22.27 -8.45
C ILE A 359 28.15 -22.23 -9.05
N ASP A 360 28.26 -22.16 -10.38
CA ASP A 360 29.53 -21.92 -11.08
C ASP A 360 30.18 -20.64 -10.57
N ALA A 361 31.50 -20.68 -10.33
CA ALA A 361 32.24 -19.55 -9.77
C ALA A 361 32.05 -18.25 -10.58
N ARG A 362 31.91 -18.34 -11.91
CA ARG A 362 31.69 -17.17 -12.77
C ARG A 362 30.33 -16.52 -12.54
N ILE A 363 29.29 -17.33 -12.33
CA ILE A 363 27.95 -16.80 -11.98
C ILE A 363 27.97 -16.18 -10.59
N ARG A 364 28.64 -16.83 -9.64
CA ARG A 364 28.81 -16.27 -8.29
C ARG A 364 29.46 -14.89 -8.35
N THR A 365 30.59 -14.75 -9.05
CA THR A 365 31.27 -13.46 -9.21
C THR A 365 30.37 -12.43 -9.90
N TRP A 366 29.61 -12.84 -10.91
CA TRP A 366 28.66 -11.95 -11.59
C TRP A 366 27.53 -11.47 -10.66
N MET A 367 26.96 -12.36 -9.82
CA MET A 367 25.93 -12.02 -8.84
C MET A 367 26.43 -11.05 -7.77
N VAL A 368 27.68 -11.18 -7.33
CA VAL A 368 28.30 -10.21 -6.41
C VAL A 368 28.45 -8.85 -7.07
N ALA A 369 28.87 -8.81 -8.34
CA ALA A 369 28.98 -7.56 -9.10
C ALA A 369 27.62 -6.94 -9.48
N ASN A 370 26.54 -7.73 -9.48
CA ASN A 370 25.19 -7.32 -9.87
C ASN A 370 24.16 -7.87 -8.87
N PRO A 371 24.07 -7.29 -7.64
CA PRO A 371 23.20 -7.79 -6.56
C PRO A 371 21.72 -7.43 -6.77
N GLU A 372 21.29 -7.22 -8.01
CA GLU A 372 19.91 -6.86 -8.35
C GLU A 372 19.02 -8.11 -8.44
N PRO A 373 17.75 -8.04 -8.00
CA PRO A 373 16.78 -9.11 -8.22
C PRO A 373 16.62 -9.41 -9.71
N LEU A 374 16.86 -10.66 -10.08
CA LEU A 374 16.80 -11.16 -11.45
C LEU A 374 15.41 -11.74 -11.73
N VAL A 375 14.64 -11.09 -12.60
CA VAL A 375 13.35 -11.61 -13.08
C VAL A 375 13.60 -12.44 -14.34
N VAL A 376 13.17 -13.70 -14.35
CA VAL A 376 13.46 -14.66 -15.42
C VAL A 376 12.90 -14.20 -16.77
N ALA A 377 11.72 -13.56 -16.77
CA ALA A 377 11.14 -12.96 -17.98
C ALA A 377 12.03 -11.87 -18.62
N GLU A 378 12.91 -11.22 -17.84
CA GLU A 378 13.81 -10.15 -18.28
C GLU A 378 15.20 -10.69 -18.68
N LEU A 379 15.49 -11.97 -18.46
CA LEU A 379 16.79 -12.60 -18.72
C LEU A 379 17.25 -12.46 -20.19
N ALA A 380 16.29 -12.42 -21.13
CA ALA A 380 16.57 -12.19 -22.54
C ALA A 380 17.17 -10.81 -22.81
N ALA A 381 16.77 -9.79 -22.04
CA ALA A 381 17.24 -8.41 -22.20
C ALA A 381 18.61 -8.14 -21.57
N ILE A 382 19.05 -8.97 -20.62
CA ILE A 382 20.30 -8.79 -19.89
C ILE A 382 21.51 -9.22 -20.74
N ARG A 383 22.55 -8.38 -20.77
CA ARG A 383 23.81 -8.68 -21.47
C ARG A 383 24.69 -9.61 -20.65
N LEU A 384 24.43 -10.91 -20.72
CA LEU A 384 25.19 -11.95 -20.00
C LEU A 384 26.41 -12.49 -20.78
N GLY A 385 26.50 -12.23 -22.09
CA GLY A 385 27.59 -12.75 -22.92
C GLY A 385 27.76 -14.27 -22.79
N GLY A 386 28.99 -14.72 -22.52
CA GLY A 386 29.32 -16.14 -22.32
C GLY A 386 28.72 -16.78 -21.05
N LEU A 387 28.11 -16.00 -20.15
CA LEU A 387 27.46 -16.50 -18.94
C LEU A 387 26.01 -16.95 -19.19
N ARG A 388 25.44 -16.66 -20.36
CA ARG A 388 24.01 -16.91 -20.65
C ARG A 388 23.62 -18.38 -20.45
N GLY A 389 24.36 -19.32 -21.03
CA GLY A 389 24.05 -20.75 -20.91
C GLY A 389 24.08 -21.22 -19.46
N LEU A 390 25.10 -20.81 -18.69
CA LEU A 390 25.20 -21.15 -17.27
C LEU A 390 24.03 -20.57 -16.45
N ALA A 391 23.57 -19.37 -16.78
CA ALA A 391 22.49 -18.70 -16.06
C ALA A 391 21.14 -19.36 -16.36
N GLU A 392 20.91 -19.73 -17.62
CA GLU A 392 19.73 -20.47 -18.05
C GLU A 392 19.70 -21.88 -17.42
N ASP A 393 20.84 -22.57 -17.36
CA ASP A 393 20.97 -23.87 -16.67
C ASP A 393 20.64 -23.78 -15.18
N LEU A 394 21.20 -22.77 -14.49
CA LEU A 394 20.94 -22.51 -13.07
C LEU A 394 19.44 -22.24 -12.81
N ILE A 395 18.85 -21.32 -13.58
CA ILE A 395 17.45 -20.93 -13.42
C ILE A 395 16.51 -22.09 -13.76
N GLY A 396 16.82 -22.85 -14.82
CA GLY A 396 16.08 -24.05 -15.20
C GLY A 396 16.05 -25.11 -14.09
N GLY A 397 17.15 -25.25 -13.34
CA GLY A 397 17.22 -26.13 -12.17
C GLY A 397 16.46 -25.62 -10.93
N LEU A 398 16.27 -24.31 -10.80
CA LEU A 398 15.60 -23.69 -9.66
C LEU A 398 14.08 -23.68 -9.77
N VAL A 399 13.53 -23.68 -10.99
CA VAL A 399 12.08 -23.55 -11.26
C VAL A 399 11.51 -22.35 -10.51
N ALA A 400 11.99 -21.15 -10.83
CA ALA A 400 11.62 -19.89 -10.18
C ALA A 400 11.43 -18.78 -11.23
N ASP A 401 10.62 -17.78 -10.90
CA ASP A 401 10.41 -16.59 -11.76
C ASP A 401 11.28 -15.40 -11.34
N VAL A 402 11.73 -15.39 -10.09
CA VAL A 402 12.63 -14.37 -9.52
C VAL A 402 13.75 -15.04 -8.76
N VAL A 403 14.98 -14.58 -8.99
CA VAL A 403 16.19 -14.99 -8.31
C VAL A 403 16.82 -13.77 -7.65
N VAL A 404 17.05 -13.81 -6.35
CA VAL A 404 17.51 -12.70 -5.52
C VAL A 404 18.84 -13.11 -4.85
N PRO A 405 19.98 -12.56 -5.29
CA PRO A 405 21.26 -12.84 -4.64
C PRO A 405 21.33 -12.16 -3.27
N LEU A 406 21.78 -12.90 -2.25
CA LEU A 406 22.02 -12.36 -0.91
C LEU A 406 23.52 -12.07 -0.78
N CYS A 407 23.90 -10.83 -1.06
CA CYS A 407 25.30 -10.39 -1.06
C CYS A 407 25.57 -9.47 0.13
N ASP A 408 26.64 -9.75 0.88
CA ASP A 408 27.25 -8.77 1.79
C ASP A 408 28.69 -8.52 1.35
N ARG A 409 28.99 -7.23 1.10
CA ARG A 409 30.26 -6.76 0.54
C ARG A 409 30.64 -7.53 -0.75
N GLU A 410 31.76 -8.24 -0.75
CA GLU A 410 32.29 -8.98 -1.91
C GLU A 410 31.92 -10.48 -1.85
N THR A 411 30.94 -10.85 -1.03
CA THR A 411 30.62 -12.25 -0.72
C THR A 411 29.16 -12.55 -0.99
N LEU A 412 28.90 -13.65 -1.71
CA LEU A 412 27.56 -14.21 -1.84
C LEU A 412 27.30 -15.10 -0.62
N VAL A 413 26.45 -14.61 0.28
CA VAL A 413 26.07 -15.25 1.55
C VAL A 413 24.93 -16.24 1.33
N GLY A 414 24.12 -16.05 0.29
CA GLY A 414 23.02 -16.96 -0.03
C GLY A 414 22.27 -16.60 -1.31
N LEU A 415 21.20 -17.34 -1.58
CA LEU A 415 20.32 -17.16 -2.72
C LEU A 415 18.86 -17.32 -2.27
N ALA A 416 18.02 -16.33 -2.53
CA ALA A 416 16.58 -16.44 -2.37
C ALA A 416 15.90 -16.51 -3.75
N VAL A 417 14.89 -17.36 -3.91
CA VAL A 417 14.14 -17.48 -5.17
C VAL A 417 12.65 -17.54 -4.89
N GLY A 418 11.81 -17.15 -5.85
CA GLY A 418 10.36 -17.25 -5.71
C GLY A 418 9.63 -17.16 -7.04
N ASN A 419 8.30 -17.26 -6.95
CA ASN A 419 7.41 -17.32 -8.11
C ASN A 419 6.60 -16.03 -8.24
N LEU A 420 6.34 -15.63 -9.49
CA LEU A 420 5.51 -14.49 -9.84
C LEU A 420 4.28 -14.95 -10.66
N PRO A 421 3.18 -14.21 -10.63
CA PRO A 421 2.07 -14.43 -11.55
C PRO A 421 2.54 -14.35 -13.01
N ALA A 422 1.95 -15.19 -13.87
CA ALA A 422 2.33 -15.27 -15.28
C ALA A 422 2.35 -13.88 -15.96
N PHE A 423 3.40 -13.62 -16.74
CA PHE A 423 3.63 -12.38 -17.49
C PHE A 423 3.83 -11.10 -16.64
N ARG A 424 4.07 -11.24 -15.33
CA ARG A 424 4.35 -10.10 -14.43
C ARG A 424 5.85 -9.86 -14.30
N VAL A 425 6.20 -8.58 -14.21
CA VAL A 425 7.54 -8.08 -13.82
C VAL A 425 7.44 -7.29 -12.52
N LEU A 426 8.55 -7.19 -11.79
CA LEU A 426 8.64 -6.33 -10.61
C LEU A 426 8.64 -4.87 -11.05
N ASN A 427 7.80 -4.04 -10.45
CA ASN A 427 7.91 -2.60 -10.62
C ASN A 427 9.12 -2.03 -9.86
N ASP A 428 9.53 -0.79 -10.15
CA ASP A 428 10.73 -0.18 -9.55
C ASP A 428 10.70 -0.17 -8.01
N ALA A 429 9.55 0.15 -7.40
CA ALA A 429 9.41 0.18 -5.95
C ALA A 429 9.45 -1.23 -5.32
N GLU A 430 8.84 -2.23 -5.96
CA GLU A 430 8.95 -3.63 -5.53
C GLU A 430 10.39 -4.14 -5.67
N ARG A 431 11.09 -3.79 -6.75
CA ARG A 431 12.49 -4.17 -6.97
C ARG A 431 13.41 -3.56 -5.91
N ASP A 432 13.25 -2.26 -5.64
CA ASP A 432 14.01 -1.57 -4.61
C ASP A 432 13.76 -2.17 -3.22
N PHE A 433 12.50 -2.52 -2.91
CA PHE A 433 12.15 -3.19 -1.67
C PHE A 433 12.77 -4.59 -1.55
N VAL A 434 12.66 -5.43 -2.58
CA VAL A 434 13.27 -6.77 -2.60
C VAL A 434 14.79 -6.68 -2.44
N ARG A 435 15.44 -5.74 -3.13
CA ARG A 435 16.89 -5.50 -3.00
C ARG A 435 17.27 -5.06 -1.59
N ALA A 436 16.50 -4.14 -1.00
CA ALA A 436 16.74 -3.68 0.36
C ALA A 436 16.58 -4.83 1.37
N ALA A 437 15.50 -5.60 1.27
CA ALA A 437 15.25 -6.76 2.13
C ALA A 437 16.37 -7.81 2.01
N ALA A 438 16.82 -8.11 0.79
CA ALA A 438 17.92 -9.03 0.53
C ALA A 438 19.24 -8.54 1.14
N THR A 439 19.54 -7.24 1.01
CA THR A 439 20.75 -6.62 1.57
C THR A 439 20.72 -6.68 3.10
N THR A 440 19.59 -6.35 3.71
CA THR A 440 19.39 -6.40 5.17
C THR A 440 19.54 -7.82 5.69
N ALA A 441 18.93 -8.81 5.01
CA ALA A 441 19.06 -10.21 5.39
C ALA A 441 20.50 -10.73 5.23
N ALA A 442 21.19 -10.40 4.13
CA ALA A 442 22.57 -10.82 3.90
C ALA A 442 23.53 -10.30 5.00
N ARG A 443 23.32 -9.06 5.45
CA ARG A 443 24.06 -8.48 6.58
C ARG A 443 23.75 -9.18 7.89
N GLY A 444 22.47 -9.45 8.17
CA GLY A 444 22.05 -10.19 9.36
C GLY A 444 22.67 -11.59 9.40
N MET A 445 22.62 -12.32 8.29
CA MET A 445 23.24 -13.65 8.16
C MET A 445 24.75 -13.58 8.38
N THR A 446 25.44 -12.60 7.80
CA THR A 446 26.88 -12.41 7.98
C THR A 446 27.23 -12.11 9.44
N PHE A 447 26.44 -11.24 10.09
CA PHE A 447 26.63 -10.91 11.50
C PHE A 447 26.46 -12.14 12.41
N VAL A 448 25.42 -12.93 12.17
CA VAL A 448 25.18 -14.19 12.90
C VAL A 448 26.32 -15.17 12.69
N ALA A 449 26.75 -15.39 11.44
CA ALA A 449 27.86 -16.29 11.12
C ALA A 449 29.16 -15.88 11.85
N LEU A 450 29.49 -14.58 11.82
CA LEU A 450 30.67 -14.04 12.49
C LEU A 450 30.59 -14.17 14.02
N THR A 451 29.41 -13.93 14.60
CA THR A 451 29.21 -14.04 16.05
C THR A 451 29.33 -15.49 16.51
N ARG A 452 28.82 -16.44 15.72
CA ARG A 452 28.97 -17.87 15.98
C ARG A 452 30.43 -18.31 15.92
N GLU A 453 31.17 -17.87 14.91
CA GLU A 453 32.59 -18.19 14.76
C GLU A 453 33.43 -17.59 15.90
N ALA A 454 33.17 -16.33 16.27
CA ALA A 454 33.82 -15.70 17.41
C ALA A 454 33.52 -16.45 18.73
N GLY A 455 32.29 -16.94 18.91
CA GLY A 455 31.92 -17.79 20.04
C GLY A 455 32.70 -19.09 20.08
N HIS A 456 32.80 -19.79 18.94
CA HIS A 456 33.57 -21.04 18.84
C HIS A 456 35.07 -20.83 19.13
N LEU A 457 35.65 -19.74 18.61
CA LEU A 457 37.04 -19.37 18.89
C LEU A 457 37.25 -19.02 20.37
N ALA A 458 36.31 -18.30 20.99
CA ALA A 458 36.38 -17.97 22.41
C ALA A 458 36.24 -19.21 23.31
N GLU A 459 35.38 -20.16 22.96
CA GLU A 459 35.29 -21.46 23.64
C GLU A 459 36.59 -22.25 23.50
N THR A 460 37.13 -22.34 22.28
CA THR A 460 38.39 -23.03 22.01
C THR A 460 39.55 -22.38 22.78
N GLN A 461 39.63 -21.05 22.81
CA GLN A 461 40.64 -20.32 23.57
C GLN A 461 40.46 -20.53 25.08
N ARG A 462 39.22 -20.56 25.57
CA ARG A 462 38.94 -20.87 26.97
C ARG A 462 39.34 -22.29 27.34
N GLU A 463 39.14 -23.26 26.45
CA GLU A 463 39.64 -24.64 26.64
C GLU A 463 41.17 -24.70 26.73
N VAL A 464 41.88 -23.88 25.96
CA VAL A 464 43.35 -23.75 26.00
C VAL A 464 43.82 -23.05 27.29
N GLU A 465 43.21 -21.93 27.68
CA GLU A 465 43.51 -21.22 28.94
C GLU A 465 43.25 -22.11 30.17
N VAL A 466 42.19 -22.91 30.10
CA VAL A 466 41.86 -23.93 31.09
C VAL A 466 42.92 -25.04 31.13
N ALA A 467 43.43 -25.48 29.97
CA ALA A 467 44.52 -26.45 29.89
C ALA A 467 45.84 -25.90 30.45
N GLU A 468 46.10 -24.60 30.32
CA GLU A 468 47.26 -23.91 30.90
C GLU A 468 47.13 -23.67 32.42
N ALA A 469 45.98 -23.20 32.90
CA ALA A 469 45.71 -22.99 34.33
C ALA A 469 45.86 -24.29 35.14
N VAL A 470 45.51 -25.41 34.52
CA VAL A 470 45.73 -26.76 35.04
C VAL A 470 47.21 -27.16 35.09
N GLN A 471 48.00 -26.80 34.07
CA GLN A 471 49.44 -27.09 34.06
C GLN A 471 50.19 -26.28 35.12
N GLN A 472 49.74 -25.05 35.42
CA GLN A 472 50.35 -24.18 36.44
C GLN A 472 49.95 -24.55 37.88
N ALA A 473 48.79 -25.17 38.10
CA ALA A 473 48.31 -25.57 39.43
C ALA A 473 49.02 -26.79 40.03
N ARG A 474 49.99 -27.39 39.33
CA ARG A 474 50.76 -28.54 39.83
C ARG A 474 52.24 -28.38 39.49
N ALA A 475 53.04 -28.28 40.55
CA ALA A 475 54.48 -28.35 40.49
C ALA A 475 54.93 -29.57 39.67
N VAL A 476 55.59 -29.31 38.55
CA VAL A 476 56.27 -30.32 37.76
C VAL A 476 57.64 -30.56 38.40
N GLY A 477 57.86 -31.79 38.88
CA GLY A 477 59.20 -32.32 39.11
C GLY A 477 59.48 -32.85 40.51
N ASP A 478 60.61 -33.53 40.63
CA ASP A 478 61.22 -33.89 41.90
C ASP A 478 61.84 -32.65 42.51
N THR A 479 61.28 -32.19 43.63
CA THR A 479 61.70 -30.93 44.26
C THR A 479 62.20 -31.23 45.65
N VAL A 480 63.37 -30.70 45.98
CA VAL A 480 63.90 -30.69 47.35
C VAL A 480 63.53 -29.36 47.97
N VAL A 481 62.79 -29.39 49.08
CA VAL A 481 62.46 -28.20 49.87
C VAL A 481 63.29 -28.26 51.14
N ASP A 482 64.30 -27.40 51.22
CA ASP A 482 65.17 -27.26 52.39
C ASP A 482 64.54 -26.28 53.39
N ALA A 483 64.18 -26.77 54.57
CA ALA A 483 63.59 -26.00 55.65
C ALA A 483 64.20 -26.46 57.00
N GLU A 484 65.43 -26.02 57.30
CA GLU A 484 66.20 -26.43 58.48
C GLU A 484 65.36 -26.46 59.76
N PRO A 485 65.41 -27.53 60.57
CA PRO A 485 66.28 -28.71 60.48
C PRO A 485 65.78 -29.80 59.51
N TRP A 486 64.75 -29.55 58.71
CA TRP A 486 64.11 -30.53 57.82
C TRP A 486 64.56 -30.39 56.36
N GLN A 487 64.66 -31.53 55.68
CA GLN A 487 64.78 -31.60 54.23
C GLN A 487 63.64 -32.45 53.69
N ILE A 488 62.79 -31.84 52.86
CA ILE A 488 61.62 -32.53 52.29
C ILE A 488 61.93 -32.85 50.85
N LEU A 489 61.95 -34.15 50.55
CA LEU A 489 62.11 -34.68 49.20
C LEU A 489 60.72 -34.97 48.65
N VAL A 490 60.34 -34.30 47.58
CA VAL A 490 59.03 -34.49 46.98
C VAL A 490 59.17 -35.11 45.61
N HIS A 491 58.52 -36.27 45.43
CA HIS A 491 58.33 -36.92 44.15
C HIS A 491 56.85 -36.88 43.82
N TYR A 492 56.47 -36.04 42.86
CA TYR A 492 55.09 -35.93 42.43
C TYR A 492 54.90 -36.50 41.03
N ARG A 493 54.17 -37.61 40.95
CA ARG A 493 53.84 -38.28 39.69
C ARG A 493 52.32 -38.42 39.55
N PRO A 494 51.65 -37.50 38.84
CA PRO A 494 50.20 -37.56 38.70
C PRO A 494 49.80 -38.78 37.86
N ALA A 495 48.71 -39.45 38.24
CA ALA A 495 48.13 -40.54 37.44
C ALA A 495 47.44 -40.04 36.15
N ALA A 496 47.04 -38.75 36.10
CA ALA A 496 46.34 -38.11 34.98
C ALA A 496 47.01 -36.78 34.56
N ARG A 497 46.84 -36.35 33.29
CA ARG A 497 47.46 -35.11 32.74
C ARG A 497 47.04 -33.83 33.46
N VAL A 498 45.89 -33.88 34.14
CA VAL A 498 45.26 -32.86 34.96
C VAL A 498 44.78 -33.57 36.22
N ALA A 499 45.31 -33.24 37.39
CA ALA A 499 44.89 -33.92 38.61
C ALA A 499 44.40 -32.90 39.66
N GLY A 500 43.76 -33.41 40.73
CA GLY A 500 43.16 -32.62 41.82
C GLY A 500 43.89 -32.74 43.18
N ASP A 501 44.78 -33.70 43.34
CA ASP A 501 45.70 -33.78 44.48
C ASP A 501 46.74 -32.63 44.52
N VAL A 502 46.58 -31.71 45.46
CA VAL A 502 47.53 -30.62 45.70
C VAL A 502 48.54 -31.06 46.75
N TRP A 503 49.79 -30.68 46.58
CA TRP A 503 50.77 -30.77 47.64
C TRP A 503 51.54 -29.46 47.73
N LEU A 504 51.91 -29.10 48.95
CA LEU A 504 52.70 -27.91 49.29
C LEU A 504 53.61 -28.24 50.47
N ALA A 505 54.81 -27.69 50.45
CA ALA A 505 55.73 -27.72 51.59
C ALA A 505 56.23 -26.30 51.84
N LEU A 506 55.88 -25.72 52.98
CA LEU A 506 56.06 -24.29 53.27
C LEU A 506 56.71 -24.11 54.64
N PRO A 507 57.84 -23.40 54.77
CA PRO A 507 58.44 -23.11 56.07
C PRO A 507 57.54 -22.15 56.87
N LEU A 508 57.35 -22.42 58.17
CA LEU A 508 56.51 -21.60 59.06
C LEU A 508 57.33 -20.70 60.01
N GLY A 509 58.65 -20.90 60.10
CA GLY A 509 59.53 -20.23 61.08
C GLY A 509 59.94 -21.15 62.24
N ASP A 510 60.97 -20.76 63.00
CA ASP A 510 61.52 -21.48 64.17
C ASP A 510 61.80 -22.99 63.94
N GLY A 511 62.23 -23.32 62.73
CA GLY A 511 62.53 -24.70 62.31
C GLY A 511 61.31 -25.58 62.06
N LYS A 512 60.13 -24.99 61.83
CA LYS A 512 58.89 -25.71 61.51
C LYS A 512 58.55 -25.59 60.04
N VAL A 513 57.89 -26.62 59.49
CA VAL A 513 57.44 -26.68 58.10
C VAL A 513 56.03 -27.25 58.02
N LEU A 514 55.15 -26.59 57.28
CA LEU A 514 53.82 -27.09 56.93
C LEU A 514 53.95 -27.91 55.66
N VAL A 515 53.59 -29.19 55.75
CA VAL A 515 53.37 -30.02 54.58
C VAL A 515 51.88 -30.23 54.44
N PHE A 516 51.31 -29.67 53.39
CA PHE A 516 49.92 -29.88 53.04
C PHE A 516 49.87 -30.82 51.85
N VAL A 517 49.17 -31.93 51.99
CA VAL A 517 48.83 -32.81 50.89
C VAL A 517 47.34 -33.02 50.96
N GLY A 518 46.64 -32.58 49.93
CA GLY A 518 45.20 -32.67 49.83
C GLY A 518 44.85 -33.44 48.57
N ASP A 519 43.93 -34.39 48.69
CA ASP A 519 43.31 -35.03 47.54
C ASP A 519 41.93 -34.41 47.34
N VAL A 520 41.76 -33.66 46.26
CA VAL A 520 40.47 -33.04 45.94
C VAL A 520 39.59 -34.08 45.27
N VAL A 521 38.49 -34.42 45.96
CA VAL A 521 37.45 -35.31 45.44
C VAL A 521 36.88 -34.75 44.14
N GLY A 522 37.24 -35.36 43.02
CA GLY A 522 36.87 -34.92 41.68
C GLY A 522 37.98 -35.18 40.67
N ARG A 523 37.80 -34.76 39.41
CA ARG A 523 38.83 -34.88 38.37
C ARG A 523 38.75 -33.73 37.37
N GLY A 524 39.86 -33.48 36.65
CA GLY A 524 39.90 -32.48 35.59
C GLY A 524 39.93 -31.03 36.12
N VAL A 525 39.54 -30.10 35.25
CA VAL A 525 39.73 -28.66 35.43
C VAL A 525 39.06 -28.10 36.69
N PRO A 526 37.79 -28.43 37.02
CA PRO A 526 37.18 -27.88 38.23
C PRO A 526 37.87 -28.38 39.50
N ALA A 527 38.28 -29.65 39.54
CA ALA A 527 39.04 -30.19 40.66
C ALA A 527 40.41 -29.53 40.76
N ALA A 528 41.14 -29.39 39.65
CA ALA A 528 42.43 -28.69 39.61
C ALA A 528 42.31 -27.22 40.03
N LEU A 529 41.22 -26.53 39.67
CA LEU A 529 40.93 -25.16 40.11
C LEU A 529 40.64 -25.09 41.61
N VAL A 530 39.89 -26.06 42.15
CA VAL A 530 39.69 -26.19 43.61
C VAL A 530 41.01 -26.50 44.32
N SER A 531 41.84 -27.34 43.73
CA SER A 531 43.17 -27.70 44.25
C SER A 531 44.10 -26.50 44.28
N ALA A 532 44.10 -25.72 43.20
CA ALA A 532 44.83 -24.45 43.10
C ALA A 532 44.30 -23.45 44.14
N ALA A 533 42.98 -23.35 44.29
CA ALA A 533 42.35 -22.45 45.26
C ALA A 533 42.67 -22.84 46.71
N VAL A 534 42.53 -24.12 47.06
CA VAL A 534 42.84 -24.63 48.40
C VAL A 534 44.34 -24.54 48.68
N GLY A 535 45.18 -24.88 47.71
CA GLY A 535 46.63 -24.68 47.80
C GLY A 535 47.00 -23.22 48.08
N GLY A 536 46.44 -22.29 47.31
CA GLY A 536 46.65 -20.86 47.53
C GLY A 536 46.15 -20.37 48.90
N VAL A 537 45.02 -20.90 49.40
CA VAL A 537 44.53 -20.59 50.76
C VAL A 537 45.47 -21.14 51.83
N CYS A 538 46.00 -22.36 51.65
CA CYS A 538 46.97 -22.95 52.57
C CYS A 538 48.28 -22.16 52.60
N GLU A 539 48.78 -21.68 51.45
CA GLU A 539 49.94 -20.79 51.38
C GLU A 539 49.70 -19.47 52.12
N ALA A 540 48.55 -18.85 51.90
CA ALA A 540 48.19 -17.59 52.56
C ALA A 540 48.04 -17.76 54.08
N ALA A 541 47.41 -18.85 54.53
CA ALA A 541 47.24 -19.14 55.95
C ALA A 541 48.59 -19.40 56.63
N ALA A 542 49.46 -20.20 56.00
CA ALA A 542 50.81 -20.47 56.48
C ALA A 542 51.63 -19.18 56.69
N ALA A 543 51.54 -18.23 55.75
CA ALA A 543 52.23 -16.95 55.85
C ALA A 543 51.69 -16.04 56.98
N MET A 544 50.39 -16.12 57.29
CA MET A 544 49.73 -15.22 58.25
C MET A 544 49.79 -15.70 59.70
N THR A 545 49.68 -17.01 59.94
CA THR A 545 49.59 -17.58 61.29
C THR A 545 50.71 -18.56 61.63
N GLY A 546 51.62 -18.82 60.69
CA GLY A 546 52.72 -19.80 60.80
C GLY A 546 53.53 -19.75 62.10
N PRO A 547 54.07 -18.58 62.52
CA PRO A 547 54.91 -18.49 63.72
C PRO A 547 54.15 -18.71 65.04
N ALA A 548 52.83 -18.56 65.04
CA ALA A 548 51.98 -18.69 66.22
C ALA A 548 51.37 -20.10 66.40
N LEU A 549 51.59 -21.00 65.43
CA LEU A 549 51.19 -22.39 65.53
C LEU A 549 52.22 -23.16 66.37
N GLU A 550 51.78 -23.68 67.53
CA GLU A 550 52.61 -24.51 68.42
C GLU A 550 53.00 -25.85 67.79
#